data_AF-A0A059LFL8-F1
#
_entry.id   AF-A0A059LFL8-F1
#
_cell.length_a   1.000
_cell.length_b   1.000
_cell.length_c   1.000
_cell.angle_alpha   90.00
_cell.angle_beta   90.00
_cell.angle_gamma   90.00
#
_symmetry.space_group_name_H-M   'P 1'
#
loop_
_entity.id
_entity.type
_entity.pdbx_description
1 polymer ?
#
loop_
_entity_poly.entity_id
_entity_poly.type
_entity_poly.pdbx_seq_one_letter_code
_entity_poly.pdbx_strand_id
1 'polypeptide(L)'
;MFAYEAEINRIRDRLSQGLTAASLVLVAAALADSQEAMAFVWPKQEAEARNGHLVDGAVPQPSIPRLVDAALELSLQTPPLAEAGLSARLLEAVCEAVPVQQCSGVFACLESRIAIFQRPALRARVAQTVLRTANAALRRLSKSQSAMAGGKILLFLARFNPLADRSGTNFQGLYNAENATPVEELGEAAPLDHEGRPVDPAFYKTFWGLQELFARPPSALAPGGWERARRGLDAVLGWLEAHPLAEGREAPPGSSLGISVKFLSTARLLHLELEDLTFRRHV
;
A
#
# COMPACT_ATOMS: atom_id res chain seq x y z
N MET A 1 7.18 -49.26 1.86
CA MET A 1 8.18 -48.43 2.56
C MET A 1 9.28 -47.96 1.61
N PHE A 2 9.93 -48.85 0.85
CA PHE A 2 11.03 -48.50 -0.08
C PHE A 2 10.68 -47.58 -1.28
N ALA A 3 9.45 -47.62 -1.80
CA ALA A 3 9.04 -46.75 -2.92
C ALA A 3 8.92 -45.27 -2.52
N TYR A 4 8.50 -45.01 -1.28
CA TYR A 4 8.29 -43.66 -0.75
C TYR A 4 9.64 -42.95 -0.49
N GLU A 5 10.65 -43.69 -0.03
CA GLU A 5 12.01 -43.16 0.16
C GLU A 5 12.70 -42.84 -1.17
N ALA A 6 12.48 -43.64 -2.22
CA ALA A 6 13.05 -43.37 -3.54
C ALA A 6 12.47 -42.09 -4.17
N GLU A 7 11.18 -41.85 -3.96
CA GLU A 7 10.49 -40.66 -4.48
C GLU A 7 10.86 -39.40 -3.69
N ILE A 8 10.97 -39.50 -2.36
CA ILE A 8 11.51 -38.43 -1.50
C ILE A 8 12.96 -38.10 -1.88
N ASN A 9 13.80 -39.10 -2.17
CA ASN A 9 15.18 -38.87 -2.58
C ASN A 9 15.27 -38.23 -3.97
N ARG A 10 14.39 -38.58 -4.93
CA ARG A 10 14.31 -37.89 -6.24
C ARG A 10 13.86 -36.44 -6.11
N ILE A 11 12.86 -36.16 -5.27
CA ILE A 11 12.40 -34.80 -5.03
C ILE A 11 13.49 -33.99 -4.33
N ARG A 12 14.18 -34.59 -3.35
CA ARG A 12 15.37 -34.01 -2.69
C ARG A 12 16.49 -33.70 -3.69
N ASP A 13 16.76 -34.59 -4.64
CA ASP A 13 17.80 -34.39 -5.66
C ASP A 13 17.44 -33.29 -6.67
N ARG A 14 16.15 -33.15 -7.01
CA ARG A 14 15.65 -32.05 -7.85
C ARG A 14 15.62 -30.70 -7.13
N LEU A 15 15.43 -30.72 -5.81
CA LEU A 15 15.50 -29.52 -4.96
C LEU A 15 16.94 -29.12 -4.65
N SER A 16 17.85 -30.08 -4.47
CA SER A 16 19.29 -29.85 -4.22
C SER A 16 20.03 -29.31 -5.44
N GLN A 17 19.58 -29.66 -6.66
CA GLN A 17 20.06 -29.08 -7.92
C GLN A 17 19.64 -27.60 -8.12
N GLY A 18 18.87 -27.05 -7.18
CA GLY A 18 18.34 -25.70 -7.23
C GLY A 18 17.14 -25.63 -8.17
N LEU A 19 15.97 -25.30 -7.63
CA LEU A 19 14.93 -24.64 -8.42
C LEU A 19 15.55 -23.34 -8.94
N THR A 20 16.13 -23.39 -10.13
CA THR A 20 16.66 -22.21 -10.81
C THR A 20 15.55 -21.17 -10.91
N ALA A 21 15.91 -19.88 -10.92
CA ALA A 21 14.93 -18.82 -11.08
C ALA A 21 14.01 -19.06 -12.31
N ALA A 22 14.53 -19.71 -13.35
CA ALA A 22 13.76 -20.15 -14.53
C ALA A 22 12.65 -21.15 -14.20
N SER A 23 12.88 -22.12 -13.32
CA SER A 23 11.87 -23.09 -12.87
C SER A 23 10.79 -22.45 -12.01
N LEU A 24 11.15 -21.46 -11.18
CA LEU A 24 10.21 -20.69 -10.37
C LEU A 24 9.35 -19.76 -11.23
N VAL A 25 9.94 -19.16 -12.27
CA VAL A 25 9.23 -18.37 -13.28
C VAL A 25 8.30 -19.25 -14.12
N LEU A 26 8.70 -20.47 -14.47
CA LEU A 26 7.84 -21.44 -15.16
C LEU A 26 6.67 -21.89 -14.30
N VAL A 27 6.89 -22.13 -12.99
CA VAL A 27 5.80 -22.43 -12.05
C VAL A 27 4.89 -21.21 -11.86
N ALA A 28 5.44 -20.01 -11.72
CA ALA A 28 4.66 -18.77 -11.60
C ALA A 28 3.87 -18.44 -12.89
N ALA A 29 4.47 -18.66 -14.07
CA ALA A 29 3.83 -18.47 -15.37
C ALA A 29 2.74 -19.51 -15.62
N ALA A 30 3.00 -20.78 -15.30
CA ALA A 30 1.98 -21.85 -15.38
C ALA A 30 0.80 -21.59 -14.42
N LEU A 31 1.05 -20.99 -13.26
CA LEU A 31 0.00 -20.56 -12.33
C LEU A 31 -0.74 -19.30 -12.83
N ALA A 32 -0.08 -18.40 -13.56
CA ALA A 32 -0.72 -17.20 -14.12
C ALA A 32 -1.57 -17.47 -15.38
N ASP A 33 -1.18 -18.44 -16.21
CA ASP A 33 -1.86 -18.78 -17.48
C ASP A 33 -3.14 -19.61 -17.30
N SER A 34 -3.30 -20.29 -16.17
CA SER A 34 -4.52 -21.06 -15.92
C SER A 34 -5.66 -20.10 -15.55
N GLN A 35 -6.66 -19.95 -16.44
CA GLN A 35 -7.90 -19.23 -16.11
C GLN A 35 -8.61 -19.82 -14.86
N GLU A 36 -8.28 -21.04 -14.44
CA GLU A 36 -8.72 -21.64 -13.18
C GLU A 36 -7.99 -21.09 -11.94
N ALA A 37 -6.71 -20.74 -12.03
CA ALA A 37 -6.02 -20.02 -10.96
C ALA A 37 -6.45 -18.55 -10.86
N MET A 38 -7.08 -17.98 -11.89
CA MET A 38 -7.70 -16.64 -11.81
C MET A 38 -8.98 -16.64 -10.95
N ALA A 39 -9.60 -17.81 -10.74
CA ALA A 39 -10.65 -18.03 -9.74
C ALA A 39 -10.06 -18.27 -8.33
N PHE A 40 -8.91 -17.65 -8.03
CA PHE A 40 -8.14 -17.85 -6.80
C PHE A 40 -8.93 -17.48 -5.55
N VAL A 41 -9.50 -18.49 -4.92
CA VAL A 41 -10.16 -18.38 -3.63
C VAL A 41 -9.10 -18.16 -2.54
N TRP A 42 -8.89 -16.90 -2.18
CA TRP A 42 -8.16 -16.53 -0.96
C TRP A 42 -8.87 -17.18 0.26
N PRO A 43 -8.18 -17.61 1.34
CA PRO A 43 -8.69 -18.50 2.40
C PRO A 43 -10.01 -18.13 3.06
N LYS A 44 -10.54 -16.92 2.85
CA LYS A 44 -11.91 -16.56 3.27
C LYS A 44 -12.99 -17.39 2.56
N GLN A 45 -12.77 -17.85 1.32
CA GLN A 45 -13.72 -18.70 0.59
C GLN A 45 -13.40 -20.22 0.66
N GLU A 46 -12.18 -20.60 1.06
CA GLU A 46 -11.83 -22.01 1.28
C GLU A 46 -12.51 -22.57 2.55
N ALA A 47 -12.82 -21.68 3.52
CA ALA A 47 -13.63 -22.00 4.70
C ALA A 47 -15.12 -22.23 4.37
N GLU A 48 -15.66 -21.55 3.35
CA GLU A 48 -17.05 -21.74 2.88
C GLU A 48 -17.17 -22.99 2.00
N ALA A 49 -16.16 -23.31 1.18
CA ALA A 49 -16.12 -24.53 0.38
C ALA A 49 -16.06 -25.82 1.23
N ARG A 50 -15.52 -25.75 2.46
CA ARG A 50 -15.55 -26.89 3.41
C ARG A 50 -16.94 -27.19 3.97
N ASN A 51 -17.91 -26.29 3.83
CA ASN A 51 -19.28 -26.48 4.30
C ASN A 51 -20.26 -27.00 3.22
N GLY A 52 -19.78 -27.29 2.01
CA GLY A 52 -20.62 -27.80 0.93
C GLY A 52 -19.90 -28.83 0.07
N HIS A 53 -20.23 -30.11 0.29
CA HIS A 53 -20.00 -31.27 -0.58
C HIS A 53 -18.54 -31.57 -1.00
N LEU A 54 -18.04 -32.68 -0.45
CA LEU A 54 -16.88 -33.42 -0.96
C LEU A 54 -17.14 -33.86 -2.41
N VAL A 55 -16.51 -33.21 -3.37
CA VAL A 55 -16.37 -33.75 -4.73
C VAL A 55 -15.18 -34.70 -4.72
N ASP A 56 -15.50 -35.99 -4.83
CA ASP A 56 -14.58 -37.10 -4.93
C ASP A 56 -13.80 -37.02 -6.26
N GLY A 57 -12.47 -37.16 -6.23
CA GLY A 57 -11.66 -37.50 -7.41
C GLY A 57 -10.86 -36.40 -8.13
N ALA A 58 -10.80 -35.15 -7.67
CA ALA A 58 -9.92 -34.14 -8.27
C ALA A 58 -8.48 -34.28 -7.74
N VAL A 59 -7.50 -34.52 -8.63
CA VAL A 59 -6.08 -34.33 -8.31
C VAL A 59 -5.93 -32.92 -7.72
N PRO A 60 -5.42 -32.75 -6.49
CA PRO A 60 -5.37 -31.44 -5.86
C PRO A 60 -4.47 -30.53 -6.70
N GLN A 61 -5.07 -29.60 -7.44
CA GLN A 61 -4.29 -28.57 -8.13
C GLN A 61 -3.45 -27.80 -7.10
N PRO A 62 -2.19 -27.45 -7.42
CA PRO A 62 -1.33 -26.73 -6.50
C PRO A 62 -1.85 -25.29 -6.31
N SER A 63 -2.30 -24.97 -5.09
CA SER A 63 -2.62 -23.58 -4.70
C SER A 63 -1.36 -22.87 -4.18
N ILE A 64 -1.22 -21.56 -4.42
CA ILE A 64 -0.05 -20.77 -4.00
C ILE A 64 0.28 -20.95 -2.48
N PRO A 65 -0.70 -20.90 -1.55
CA PRO A 65 -0.48 -21.22 -0.14
C PRO A 65 0.16 -22.58 0.10
N ARG A 66 -0.27 -23.63 -0.61
CA ARG A 66 0.30 -24.97 -0.47
C ARG A 66 1.74 -25.05 -0.96
N LEU A 67 2.05 -24.35 -2.06
CA LEU A 67 3.43 -24.26 -2.55
C LEU A 67 4.34 -23.52 -1.57
N VAL A 68 3.83 -22.45 -0.96
CA VAL A 68 4.53 -21.70 0.09
C VAL A 68 4.72 -22.56 1.34
N ASP A 69 3.70 -23.31 1.75
CA ASP A 69 3.78 -24.24 2.89
C ASP A 69 4.80 -25.34 2.63
N ALA A 70 4.77 -25.98 1.47
CA ALA A 70 5.76 -26.98 1.09
C ALA A 70 7.18 -26.40 1.06
N ALA A 71 7.37 -25.21 0.52
CA ALA A 71 8.66 -24.53 0.52
C ALA A 71 9.14 -24.23 1.96
N LEU A 72 8.25 -23.76 2.83
CA LEU A 72 8.55 -23.51 4.25
C LEU A 72 8.92 -24.81 4.97
N GLU A 73 8.17 -25.89 4.77
CA GLU A 73 8.45 -27.19 5.37
C GLU A 73 9.82 -27.71 4.96
N LEU A 74 10.13 -27.70 3.66
CA LEU A 74 11.43 -28.13 3.12
C LEU A 74 12.59 -27.29 3.67
N SER A 75 12.38 -25.98 3.82
CA SER A 75 13.37 -25.06 4.41
C SER A 75 13.58 -25.26 5.91
N LEU A 76 12.59 -25.80 6.62
CA LEU A 76 12.61 -25.98 8.08
C LEU A 76 12.99 -27.40 8.54
N GLN A 77 13.18 -28.34 7.61
CA GLN A 77 13.68 -29.68 7.96
C GLN A 77 15.11 -29.63 8.52
N THR A 78 15.47 -30.67 9.28
CA THR A 78 16.82 -30.87 9.79
C THR A 78 17.35 -32.22 9.30
N PRO A 79 18.31 -32.27 8.35
CA PRO A 79 18.92 -31.13 7.66
C PRO A 79 17.94 -30.44 6.67
N PRO A 80 18.16 -29.14 6.35
CA PRO A 80 17.28 -28.41 5.44
C PRO A 80 17.37 -29.00 4.03
N LEU A 81 16.21 -29.23 3.40
CA LEU A 81 16.11 -29.77 2.04
C LEU A 81 15.96 -28.68 0.98
N ALA A 82 15.73 -27.44 1.40
CA ALA A 82 15.63 -26.27 0.53
C ALA A 82 16.23 -25.03 1.19
N GLU A 83 16.62 -24.06 0.38
CA GLU A 83 17.11 -22.76 0.86
C GLU A 83 16.02 -22.02 1.65
N ALA A 84 16.35 -21.45 2.81
CA ALA A 84 15.44 -20.70 3.67
C ALA A 84 14.73 -19.51 2.98
N GLY A 85 15.30 -18.98 1.90
CA GLY A 85 14.71 -17.89 1.12
C GLY A 85 13.75 -18.33 0.01
N LEU A 86 13.54 -19.63 -0.20
CA LEU A 86 12.72 -20.16 -1.30
C LEU A 86 11.27 -19.65 -1.26
N SER A 87 10.63 -19.71 -0.09
CA SER A 87 9.25 -19.26 0.10
C SER A 87 9.05 -17.77 -0.21
N ALA A 88 10.02 -16.93 0.18
CA ALA A 88 9.98 -15.49 -0.12
C ALA A 88 10.19 -15.20 -1.62
N ARG A 89 11.10 -15.91 -2.30
CA ARG A 89 11.29 -15.79 -3.76
C ARG A 89 10.07 -16.26 -4.56
N LEU A 90 9.42 -17.33 -4.11
CA LEU A 90 8.17 -17.81 -4.69
C LEU A 90 7.08 -16.72 -4.62
N LEU A 91 6.88 -16.15 -3.43
CA LEU A 91 5.89 -15.09 -3.22
C LEU A 91 6.20 -13.82 -4.00
N GLU A 92 7.48 -13.49 -4.14
CA GLU A 92 7.91 -12.40 -5.02
C GLU A 92 7.55 -12.67 -6.48
N ALA A 93 7.92 -13.83 -7.02
CA ALA A 93 7.62 -14.19 -8.41
C ALA A 93 6.10 -14.18 -8.67
N VAL A 94 5.30 -14.68 -7.73
CA VAL A 94 3.84 -14.61 -7.79
C VAL A 94 3.37 -13.15 -7.78
N CYS A 95 3.89 -12.32 -6.87
CA CYS A 95 3.52 -10.91 -6.79
C CYS A 95 3.85 -10.12 -8.06
N GLU A 96 4.94 -10.47 -8.74
CA GLU A 96 5.34 -9.89 -10.03
C GLU A 96 4.42 -10.35 -11.18
N ALA A 97 3.99 -11.61 -11.17
CA ALA A 97 3.14 -12.19 -12.20
C ALA A 97 1.66 -11.74 -12.10
N VAL A 98 1.14 -11.50 -10.89
CA VAL A 98 -0.28 -11.17 -10.71
C VAL A 98 -0.59 -9.67 -10.97
N PRO A 99 -1.82 -9.35 -11.40
CA PRO A 99 -2.33 -7.98 -11.43
C PRO A 99 -2.28 -7.32 -10.05
N VAL A 100 -2.13 -5.99 -10.05
CA VAL A 100 -1.98 -5.17 -8.84
C VAL A 100 -3.13 -5.35 -7.84
N GLN A 101 -4.34 -5.56 -8.35
CA GLN A 101 -5.55 -5.79 -7.57
C GLN A 101 -5.50 -7.10 -6.77
N GLN A 102 -4.70 -8.07 -7.22
CA GLN A 102 -4.55 -9.39 -6.61
C GLN A 102 -3.34 -9.48 -5.67
N CYS A 103 -2.43 -8.49 -5.68
CA CYS A 103 -1.29 -8.44 -4.77
C CYS A 103 -1.72 -8.55 -3.30
N SER A 104 -2.89 -8.02 -2.91
CA SER A 104 -3.39 -8.14 -1.54
C SER A 104 -3.56 -9.58 -1.07
N GLY A 105 -3.86 -10.53 -1.97
CA GLY A 105 -3.92 -11.95 -1.64
C GLY A 105 -2.54 -12.49 -1.26
N VAL A 106 -1.50 -12.13 -2.02
CA VAL A 106 -0.11 -12.52 -1.72
C VAL A 106 0.32 -12.03 -0.34
N PHE A 107 0.02 -10.78 0.01
CA PHE A 107 0.34 -10.22 1.32
C PHE A 107 -0.47 -10.84 2.45
N ALA A 108 -1.72 -11.20 2.21
CA ALA A 108 -2.49 -11.94 3.20
C ALA A 108 -1.93 -13.37 3.41
N CYS A 109 -1.28 -13.97 2.40
CA CYS A 109 -0.60 -15.27 2.52
C CYS A 109 0.60 -15.19 3.46
N LEU A 110 1.38 -14.12 3.28
CA LEU A 110 2.49 -13.77 4.16
C LEU A 110 1.99 -13.50 5.57
N GLU A 111 0.91 -12.73 5.71
CA GLU A 111 0.37 -12.34 7.00
C GLU A 111 -0.12 -13.55 7.81
N SER A 112 -0.81 -14.51 7.19
CA SER A 112 -1.29 -15.71 7.88
C SER A 112 -0.14 -16.61 8.37
N ARG A 113 1.07 -16.42 7.84
CA ARG A 113 2.29 -17.19 8.16
C ARG A 113 3.37 -16.33 8.81
N ILE A 114 3.02 -15.13 9.26
CA ILE A 114 3.99 -14.13 9.74
C ILE A 114 4.86 -14.67 10.88
N ALA A 115 4.29 -15.45 11.80
CA ALA A 115 5.00 -16.07 12.91
C ALA A 115 6.08 -17.06 12.45
N ILE A 116 5.89 -17.74 11.31
CA ILE A 116 6.88 -18.65 10.72
C ILE A 116 8.00 -17.83 10.06
N PHE A 117 7.65 -16.83 9.25
CA PHE A 117 8.62 -15.96 8.59
C PHE A 117 9.45 -15.11 9.55
N GLN A 118 8.92 -14.83 10.75
CA GLN A 118 9.65 -14.13 11.81
C GLN A 118 10.61 -15.01 12.61
N ARG A 119 10.60 -16.34 12.43
CA ARG A 119 11.56 -17.24 13.10
C ARG A 119 12.99 -16.86 12.71
N PRO A 120 13.95 -16.83 13.66
CA PRO A 120 15.34 -16.44 13.38
C PRO A 120 15.98 -17.21 12.22
N ALA A 121 15.67 -18.51 12.07
CA ALA A 121 16.15 -19.37 11.01
C ALA A 121 15.75 -18.91 9.59
N LEU A 122 14.61 -18.22 9.45
CA LEU A 122 14.10 -17.75 8.16
C LEU A 122 14.28 -16.24 7.99
N ARG A 123 14.02 -15.45 9.04
CA ARG A 123 13.91 -13.98 8.99
C ARG A 123 15.06 -13.32 8.24
N ALA A 124 16.30 -13.66 8.59
CA ALA A 124 17.50 -13.07 7.98
C ALA A 124 17.59 -13.31 6.46
N ARG A 125 16.97 -14.39 5.96
CA ARG A 125 16.98 -14.77 4.53
C ARG A 125 15.75 -14.26 3.77
N VAL A 126 14.65 -13.97 4.47
CA VAL A 126 13.39 -13.54 3.82
C VAL A 126 13.15 -12.04 3.88
N ALA A 127 13.68 -11.34 4.90
CA ALA A 127 13.26 -9.97 5.22
C ALA A 127 13.46 -8.99 4.06
N GLN A 128 14.63 -9.03 3.42
CA GLN A 128 14.94 -8.09 2.34
C GLN A 128 14.13 -8.38 1.07
N THR A 129 13.85 -9.66 0.78
CA THR A 129 12.95 -10.05 -0.31
C THR A 129 11.55 -9.51 -0.05
N VAL A 130 10.99 -9.77 1.13
CA VAL A 130 9.65 -9.27 1.51
C VAL A 130 9.56 -7.74 1.42
N LEU A 131 10.58 -7.01 1.91
CA LEU A 131 10.64 -5.55 1.80
C LEU A 131 10.70 -5.07 0.35
N ARG A 132 11.53 -5.71 -0.48
CA ARG A 132 11.63 -5.37 -1.91
C ARG A 132 10.32 -5.62 -2.63
N THR A 133 9.69 -6.77 -2.41
CA THR A 133 8.40 -7.13 -3.00
C THR A 133 7.30 -6.17 -2.56
N ALA A 134 7.24 -5.81 -1.28
CA ALA A 134 6.28 -4.82 -0.77
C ALA A 134 6.47 -3.44 -1.40
N ASN A 135 7.71 -2.95 -1.49
CA ASN A 135 8.01 -1.68 -2.13
C ASN A 135 7.70 -1.68 -3.64
N ALA A 136 7.94 -2.80 -4.33
CA ALA A 136 7.56 -2.96 -5.73
C ALA A 136 6.03 -2.94 -5.92
N ALA A 137 5.29 -3.63 -5.05
CA ALA A 137 3.83 -3.61 -5.05
C ALA A 137 3.28 -2.20 -4.76
N LEU A 138 3.81 -1.50 -3.75
CA LEU A 138 3.42 -0.12 -3.41
C LEU A 138 3.67 0.87 -4.55
N ARG A 139 4.75 0.70 -5.33
CA ARG A 139 5.01 1.52 -6.53
C ARG A 139 4.03 1.26 -7.67
N ARG A 140 3.52 0.03 -7.80
CA ARG A 140 2.54 -0.36 -8.84
C ARG A 140 1.11 0.02 -8.47
N LEU A 141 0.81 0.15 -7.17
CA LEU A 141 -0.50 0.55 -6.68
C LEU A 141 -0.75 2.04 -6.96
N SER A 142 -1.86 2.34 -7.63
CA SER A 142 -2.28 3.73 -7.80
C SER A 142 -2.65 4.33 -6.43
N LYS A 143 -2.14 5.54 -6.15
CA LYS A 143 -2.38 6.23 -4.88
C LYS A 143 -3.88 6.51 -4.61
N SER A 144 -4.72 6.58 -5.65
CA SER A 144 -6.15 6.91 -5.53
C SER A 144 -7.10 5.71 -5.65
N GLN A 145 -6.91 4.78 -6.59
CA GLN A 145 -7.86 3.66 -6.81
C GLN A 145 -7.55 2.43 -5.94
N SER A 146 -6.36 2.36 -5.34
CA SER A 146 -5.92 1.19 -4.57
C SER A 146 -5.39 1.54 -3.18
N ALA A 147 -5.85 2.66 -2.61
CA ALA A 147 -5.44 3.12 -1.27
C ALA A 147 -5.63 2.05 -0.19
N MET A 148 -6.75 1.32 -0.22
CA MET A 148 -7.03 0.21 0.70
C MET A 148 -5.99 -0.92 0.62
N ALA A 149 -5.60 -1.31 -0.60
CA ALA A 149 -4.60 -2.35 -0.81
C ALA A 149 -3.21 -1.88 -0.36
N GLY A 150 -2.84 -0.62 -0.66
CA GLY A 150 -1.61 -0.01 -0.16
C GLY A 150 -1.55 0.03 1.37
N GLY A 151 -2.66 0.43 2.02
CA GLY A 151 -2.78 0.43 3.47
C GLY A 151 -2.59 -0.94 4.10
N LYS A 152 -3.16 -2.00 3.49
CA LYS A 152 -2.96 -3.39 3.96
C LYS A 152 -1.50 -3.83 3.86
N ILE A 153 -0.79 -3.47 2.79
CA ILE A 153 0.64 -3.78 2.63
C ILE A 153 1.47 -3.03 3.66
N LEU A 154 1.19 -1.74 3.90
CA LEU A 154 1.87 -0.95 4.92
C LEU A 154 1.63 -1.50 6.33
N LEU A 155 0.41 -1.92 6.65
CA LEU A 155 0.08 -2.55 7.93
C LEU A 155 0.81 -3.89 8.11
N PHE A 156 0.85 -4.70 7.05
CA PHE A 156 1.64 -5.93 7.05
C PHE A 156 3.13 -5.64 7.31
N LEU A 157 3.72 -4.65 6.64
CA LEU A 157 5.12 -4.26 6.84
C LEU A 157 5.39 -3.79 8.28
N ALA A 158 4.48 -3.02 8.86
CA ALA A 158 4.57 -2.57 10.25
C ALA A 158 4.51 -3.75 11.24
N ARG A 159 3.74 -4.80 10.92
CA ARG A 159 3.66 -6.02 11.74
C ARG A 159 4.85 -6.95 11.51
N PHE A 160 5.39 -7.00 10.30
CA PHE A 160 6.49 -7.89 9.92
C PHE A 160 7.82 -7.44 10.51
N ASN A 161 8.04 -6.13 10.59
CA ASN A 161 9.27 -5.55 11.13
C ASN A 161 9.15 -5.22 12.63
N PRO A 162 10.19 -5.46 13.44
CA PRO A 162 10.27 -4.94 14.79
C PRO A 162 10.11 -3.42 14.81
N LEU A 163 9.52 -2.89 15.88
CA LEU A 163 9.33 -1.43 16.03
C LEU A 163 10.64 -0.64 16.00
N ALA A 164 11.74 -1.24 16.46
CA ALA A 164 13.07 -0.63 16.48
C ALA A 164 13.85 -0.83 15.17
N ASP A 165 13.23 -1.41 14.14
CA ASP A 165 13.91 -1.63 12.86
C ASP A 165 14.13 -0.30 12.13
N ARG A 166 15.38 -0.04 11.73
CA ARG A 166 15.75 1.18 11.00
C ARG A 166 14.95 1.33 9.70
N SER A 167 14.58 0.23 9.04
CA SER A 167 13.78 0.25 7.81
C SER A 167 12.34 0.72 8.03
N GLY A 168 11.83 0.68 9.26
CA GLY A 168 10.49 1.15 9.63
C GLY A 168 10.45 2.57 10.21
N THR A 169 11.59 3.26 10.30
CA THR A 169 11.68 4.60 10.90
C THR A 169 12.14 5.63 9.88
N ASN A 170 11.62 6.87 9.96
CA ASN A 170 12.07 7.98 9.12
C ASN A 170 13.36 8.61 9.69
N PHE A 171 14.45 7.84 9.75
CA PHE A 171 15.70 8.29 10.37
C PHE A 171 16.37 9.47 9.63
N GLN A 172 16.08 9.63 8.34
CA GLN A 172 16.57 10.76 7.54
C GLN A 172 15.72 12.03 7.71
N GLY A 173 14.54 11.92 8.35
CA GLY A 173 13.61 13.04 8.48
C GLY A 173 13.13 13.57 7.12
N LEU A 174 13.05 12.71 6.10
CA LEU A 174 12.61 13.14 4.77
C LEU A 174 11.12 13.46 4.80
N TYR A 175 10.76 14.53 4.11
CA TYR A 175 9.37 14.94 3.90
C TYR A 175 8.85 14.34 2.61
N ASN A 176 7.55 14.02 2.57
CA ASN A 176 6.90 13.46 1.39
C ASN A 176 6.56 14.56 0.35
N ALA A 177 7.60 15.24 -0.16
CA ALA A 177 7.47 16.36 -1.08
C ALA A 177 6.82 15.99 -2.43
N GLU A 178 6.77 14.70 -2.78
CA GLU A 178 6.09 14.20 -3.97
C GLU A 178 4.56 14.18 -3.83
N ASN A 179 4.04 14.15 -2.60
CA ASN A 179 2.60 14.22 -2.36
C ASN A 179 2.10 15.67 -2.37
N ALA A 180 2.36 16.38 -3.47
CA ALA A 180 1.93 17.76 -3.63
C ALA A 180 0.41 17.84 -3.91
N THR A 181 -0.19 18.93 -3.41
CA THR A 181 -1.54 19.37 -3.78
C THR A 181 -1.43 20.09 -5.12
N PRO A 182 -2.12 19.64 -6.18
CA PRO A 182 -2.00 20.24 -7.52
C PRO A 182 -2.75 21.58 -7.57
N VAL A 183 -2.08 22.70 -7.35
CA VAL A 183 -2.72 24.02 -7.38
C VAL A 183 -3.14 24.37 -8.80
N GLU A 184 -4.41 24.75 -9.00
CA GLU A 184 -4.90 25.20 -10.31
C GLU A 184 -4.19 26.50 -10.73
N GLU A 185 -3.71 26.54 -11.97
CA GLU A 185 -3.19 27.75 -12.58
C GLU A 185 -4.35 28.64 -13.06
N LEU A 186 -4.50 29.80 -12.42
CA LEU A 186 -5.54 30.76 -12.80
C LEU A 186 -5.19 31.42 -14.15
N GLY A 187 -6.13 31.38 -15.09
CA GLY A 187 -6.01 32.07 -16.39
C GLY A 187 -6.18 33.60 -16.30
N GLU A 188 -6.26 34.25 -17.45
CA GLU A 188 -6.43 35.72 -17.53
C GLU A 188 -7.81 36.21 -17.11
N ALA A 189 -8.83 35.36 -17.23
CA ALA A 189 -10.18 35.67 -16.77
C ALA A 189 -10.27 35.59 -15.24
N ALA A 190 -11.06 36.49 -14.64
CA ALA A 190 -11.32 36.46 -13.21
C ALA A 190 -11.95 35.10 -12.81
N PRO A 191 -11.37 34.36 -11.86
CA PRO A 191 -11.89 33.08 -11.45
C PRO A 191 -13.26 33.28 -10.78
N LEU A 192 -14.19 32.38 -11.08
CA LEU A 192 -15.53 32.40 -10.53
C LEU A 192 -15.72 31.17 -9.63
N ASP A 193 -16.48 31.33 -8.55
CA ASP A 193 -16.89 30.23 -7.68
C ASP A 193 -18.01 29.38 -8.32
N HIS A 194 -18.51 28.39 -7.58
CA HIS A 194 -19.57 27.51 -8.06
C HIS A 194 -20.92 28.22 -8.31
N GLU A 195 -21.16 29.40 -7.73
CA GLU A 195 -22.32 30.25 -7.98
C GLU A 195 -22.06 31.40 -8.94
N GLY A 196 -20.86 31.48 -9.54
CA GLY A 196 -20.50 32.52 -10.50
C GLY A 196 -20.06 33.84 -9.87
N ARG A 197 -19.77 33.87 -8.56
CA ARG A 197 -19.22 35.04 -7.86
C ARG A 197 -17.69 35.11 -8.06
N PRO A 198 -17.10 36.30 -8.10
CA PRO A 198 -15.65 36.44 -8.28
C PRO A 198 -14.88 35.88 -7.07
N VAL A 199 -13.85 35.09 -7.33
CA VAL A 199 -12.88 34.61 -6.34
C VAL A 199 -11.67 35.54 -6.38
N ASP A 200 -11.18 35.97 -5.22
CA ASP A 200 -9.96 36.78 -5.15
C ASP A 200 -8.73 35.93 -5.57
N PRO A 201 -8.08 36.26 -6.71
CA PRO A 201 -6.92 35.51 -7.18
C PRO A 201 -5.72 35.59 -6.23
N ALA A 202 -5.57 36.72 -5.52
CA ALA A 202 -4.46 36.93 -4.59
C ALA A 202 -4.62 36.07 -3.34
N PHE A 203 -5.84 36.04 -2.78
CA PHE A 203 -6.17 35.15 -1.68
C PHE A 203 -6.04 33.68 -2.07
N TYR A 204 -6.60 33.25 -3.21
CA TYR A 204 -6.49 31.87 -3.70
C TYR A 204 -5.01 31.43 -3.81
N LYS A 205 -4.16 32.26 -4.42
CA LYS A 205 -2.72 31.98 -4.56
C LYS A 205 -2.02 31.94 -3.20
N THR A 206 -2.40 32.81 -2.28
CA THR A 206 -1.85 32.84 -0.91
C THR A 206 -2.22 31.57 -0.15
N PHE A 207 -3.50 31.21 -0.15
CA PHE A 207 -4.05 30.05 0.54
C PHE A 207 -3.41 28.75 0.05
N TRP A 208 -3.47 28.47 -1.26
CA TRP A 208 -2.88 27.23 -1.80
C TRP A 208 -1.35 27.27 -1.85
N GLY A 209 -0.74 28.46 -1.89
CA GLY A 209 0.70 28.63 -1.78
C GLY A 209 1.28 28.16 -0.44
N LEU A 210 0.48 28.21 0.65
CA LEU A 210 0.89 27.66 1.95
C LEU A 210 1.09 26.13 1.92
N GLN A 211 0.47 25.40 0.98
CA GLN A 211 0.67 23.96 0.88
C GLN A 211 2.13 23.58 0.61
N GLU A 212 2.88 24.41 -0.12
CA GLU A 212 4.31 24.18 -0.32
C GLU A 212 5.08 24.25 1.01
N LEU A 213 4.75 25.23 1.85
CA LEU A 213 5.33 25.38 3.18
C LEU A 213 5.03 24.15 4.04
N PHE A 214 3.77 23.69 4.08
CA PHE A 214 3.38 22.52 4.86
C PHE A 214 4.02 21.22 4.35
N ALA A 215 4.16 21.07 3.04
CA ALA A 215 4.82 19.91 2.43
C ALA A 215 6.35 19.92 2.62
N ARG A 216 6.97 21.10 2.77
CA ARG A 216 8.41 21.28 2.95
C ARG A 216 8.71 22.31 4.05
N PRO A 217 8.54 21.97 5.33
CA PRO A 217 8.77 22.89 6.45
C PRO A 217 10.15 23.58 6.47
N PRO A 218 11.26 22.93 6.07
CA PRO A 218 12.56 23.61 6.00
C PRO A 218 12.61 24.81 5.07
N SER A 219 11.68 24.96 4.12
CA SER A 219 11.58 26.13 3.24
C SER A 219 11.36 27.44 4.01
N ALA A 220 10.73 27.40 5.18
CA ALA A 220 10.59 28.56 6.06
C ALA A 220 11.92 29.07 6.61
N LEU A 221 12.92 28.18 6.74
CA LEU A 221 14.24 28.54 7.29
C LEU A 221 15.15 29.16 6.24
N ALA A 222 14.78 29.12 4.96
CA ALA A 222 15.51 29.81 3.90
C ALA A 222 15.41 31.34 4.05
N PRO A 223 16.37 32.13 3.51
CA PRO A 223 16.33 33.59 3.57
C PRO A 223 15.00 34.15 3.04
N GLY A 224 14.27 34.88 3.89
CA GLY A 224 12.96 35.44 3.56
C GLY A 224 11.78 34.45 3.50
N GLY A 225 12.04 33.15 3.70
CA GLY A 225 11.02 32.09 3.72
C GLY A 225 10.03 32.27 4.88
N TRP A 226 10.54 32.52 6.09
CA TRP A 226 9.72 32.74 7.27
C TRP A 226 8.79 33.95 7.15
N GLU A 227 9.29 35.07 6.64
CA GLU A 227 8.45 36.27 6.44
C GLU A 227 7.35 36.04 5.40
N ARG A 228 7.64 35.26 4.35
CA ARG A 228 6.62 34.86 3.36
C ARG A 228 5.57 33.95 3.99
N ALA A 229 6.00 32.94 4.74
CA ALA A 229 5.14 32.02 5.47
C ALA A 229 4.22 32.76 6.44
N ARG A 230 4.81 33.60 7.31
CA ARG A 230 4.07 34.41 8.29
C ARG A 230 3.03 35.30 7.63
N ARG A 231 3.40 36.07 6.60
CA ARG A 231 2.44 36.92 5.87
C ARG A 231 1.29 36.13 5.25
N GLY A 232 1.59 34.95 4.70
CA GLY A 232 0.55 34.07 4.14
C GLY A 232 -0.40 33.53 5.21
N LEU A 233 0.15 33.08 6.35
CA LEU A 233 -0.63 32.62 7.50
C LEU A 233 -1.50 33.74 8.08
N ASP A 234 -0.93 34.94 8.30
CA ASP A 234 -1.66 36.10 8.82
C ASP A 234 -2.83 36.48 7.89
N ALA A 235 -2.63 36.43 6.57
CA ALA A 235 -3.68 36.71 5.59
C ALA A 235 -4.80 35.66 5.62
N VAL A 236 -4.46 34.38 5.71
CA VAL A 236 -5.45 33.29 5.75
C VAL A 236 -6.21 33.29 7.08
N LEU A 237 -5.51 33.40 8.21
CA LEU A 237 -6.13 33.46 9.53
C LEU A 237 -7.01 34.69 9.68
N GLY A 238 -6.54 35.87 9.24
CA GLY A 238 -7.35 37.09 9.26
C GLY A 238 -8.61 36.97 8.40
N TRP A 239 -8.54 36.27 7.26
CA TRP A 239 -9.73 35.95 6.47
C TRP A 239 -10.69 35.01 7.21
N LEU A 240 -10.18 33.96 7.85
CA LEU A 240 -11.00 33.00 8.61
C LEU A 240 -11.70 33.65 9.82
N GLU A 241 -11.00 34.55 10.52
CA GLU A 241 -11.54 35.34 11.63
C GLU A 241 -12.64 36.30 11.17
N ALA A 242 -12.47 36.92 10.00
CA ALA A 242 -13.48 37.80 9.40
C ALA A 242 -14.72 37.05 8.91
N HIS A 243 -14.62 35.73 8.66
CA HIS A 243 -15.70 34.89 8.16
C HIS A 243 -15.99 33.72 9.12
N PRO A 244 -16.52 33.98 10.33
CA PRO A 244 -16.84 32.92 11.28
C PRO A 244 -17.93 31.99 10.73
N LEU A 245 -17.80 30.70 11.03
CA LEU A 245 -18.83 29.71 10.66
C LEU A 245 -20.07 29.90 11.54
N ALA A 246 -21.26 29.79 10.94
CA ALA A 246 -22.50 29.73 11.69
C ALA A 246 -22.55 28.46 12.57
N GLU A 247 -22.92 28.59 13.84
CA GLU A 247 -23.08 27.46 14.75
C GLU A 247 -24.11 26.46 14.20
N GLY A 248 -23.76 25.16 14.15
CA GLY A 248 -24.71 24.08 13.83
C GLY A 248 -24.53 23.34 12.49
N ARG A 249 -23.48 23.63 11.70
CA ARG A 249 -23.14 22.87 10.46
C ARG A 249 -22.23 21.66 10.73
N GLU A 250 -22.38 20.96 11.86
CA GLU A 250 -21.74 19.65 12.00
C GLU A 250 -22.50 18.64 11.13
N ALA A 251 -21.82 18.09 10.13
CA ALA A 251 -22.37 16.99 9.35
C ALA A 251 -22.71 15.82 10.30
N PRO A 252 -23.86 15.14 10.11
CA PRO A 252 -24.27 14.07 10.99
C PRO A 252 -23.21 12.96 11.04
N PRO A 253 -22.94 12.37 12.22
CA PRO A 253 -21.96 11.30 12.35
C PRO A 253 -22.37 10.12 11.46
N GLY A 254 -21.55 9.82 10.46
CA GLY A 254 -21.82 8.76 9.47
C GLY A 254 -22.14 9.24 8.05
N SER A 255 -22.09 10.55 7.75
CA SER A 255 -22.08 11.01 6.36
C SER A 255 -20.76 10.64 5.68
N SER A 256 -20.65 9.40 5.20
CA SER A 256 -19.58 8.94 4.32
C SER A 256 -19.76 9.51 2.91
N LEU A 257 -19.99 10.83 2.79
CA LEU A 257 -19.81 11.55 1.53
C LEU A 257 -18.37 11.27 1.11
N GLY A 258 -18.21 10.73 -0.10
CA GLY A 258 -17.00 10.06 -0.58
C GLY A 258 -15.73 10.72 -0.07
N ILE A 259 -14.96 9.98 0.74
CA ILE A 259 -13.72 10.45 1.35
C ILE A 259 -12.81 10.93 0.22
N SER A 260 -12.70 12.25 0.06
CA SER A 260 -11.69 12.81 -0.83
C SER A 260 -10.34 12.58 -0.18
N VAL A 261 -9.48 11.81 -0.83
CA VAL A 261 -8.15 11.45 -0.31
C VAL A 261 -7.18 12.64 -0.42
N LYS A 262 -7.56 13.70 -1.15
CA LYS A 262 -6.77 14.93 -1.35
C LYS A 262 -7.65 16.18 -1.34
N PHE A 263 -7.04 17.33 -1.06
CA PHE A 263 -7.66 18.64 -1.21
C PHE A 263 -8.09 18.91 -2.66
N LEU A 264 -9.23 19.59 -2.84
CA LEU A 264 -9.75 19.98 -4.15
C LEU A 264 -9.39 21.45 -4.41
N SER A 265 -8.18 21.66 -4.89
CA SER A 265 -7.55 22.96 -5.14
C SER A 265 -8.15 23.75 -6.31
N THR A 266 -9.40 23.49 -6.72
CA THR A 266 -10.07 24.26 -7.77
C THR A 266 -10.59 25.58 -7.21
N ALA A 267 -10.33 26.70 -7.88
CA ALA A 267 -10.82 28.02 -7.46
C ALA A 267 -12.35 28.06 -7.29
N ARG A 268 -13.06 27.29 -8.13
CA ARG A 268 -14.52 27.14 -8.09
C ARG A 268 -15.06 26.62 -6.76
N LEU A 269 -14.28 25.81 -6.05
CA LEU A 269 -14.68 25.12 -4.83
C LEU A 269 -14.14 25.79 -3.57
N LEU A 270 -13.19 26.72 -3.68
CA LEU A 270 -12.51 27.32 -2.53
C LEU A 270 -13.49 27.87 -1.48
N HIS A 271 -14.51 28.60 -1.91
CA HIS A 271 -15.49 29.17 -0.99
C HIS A 271 -16.31 28.09 -0.26
N LEU A 272 -16.72 27.04 -0.98
CA LEU A 272 -17.46 25.91 -0.43
C LEU A 272 -16.61 25.15 0.60
N GLU A 273 -15.33 24.89 0.28
CA GLU A 273 -14.39 24.24 1.20
C GLU A 273 -14.18 25.08 2.46
N LEU A 274 -14.04 26.41 2.32
CA LEU A 274 -13.87 27.31 3.46
C LEU A 274 -15.14 27.50 4.31
N GLU A 275 -16.33 27.16 3.80
CA GLU A 275 -17.55 27.09 4.61
C GLU A 275 -17.70 25.75 5.37
N ASP A 276 -16.88 24.74 5.06
CA ASP A 276 -16.89 23.44 5.72
C ASP A 276 -16.04 23.47 7.00
N LEU A 277 -16.67 23.16 8.14
CA LEU A 277 -16.02 23.06 9.44
C LEU A 277 -14.92 21.99 9.47
N THR A 278 -15.15 20.86 8.81
CA THR A 278 -14.20 19.76 8.72
C THR A 278 -12.97 20.22 7.94
N PHE A 279 -13.15 20.91 6.82
CA PHE A 279 -12.04 21.46 6.06
C PHE A 279 -11.22 22.47 6.88
N ARG A 280 -11.88 23.42 7.57
CA ARG A 280 -11.18 24.37 8.47
C ARG A 280 -10.42 23.71 9.62
N ARG A 281 -10.86 22.54 10.10
CA ARG A 281 -10.14 21.74 11.11
C ARG A 281 -8.89 21.06 10.54
N HIS A 282 -8.85 20.79 9.23
CA HIS A 282 -7.69 20.19 8.57
C HIS A 282 -6.62 21.21 8.19
N VAL A 283 -7.03 22.44 7.90
CA VAL A 283 -6.16 23.60 7.63
C VAL A 283 -5.51 24.07 8.93
#